data_AF-A0A4P9CAR0-F1
#
_entry.id   AF-A0A4P9CAR0-F1
#
_cell.length_a   1.000
_cell.length_b   1.000
_cell.length_c   1.000
_cell.angle_alpha   90.00
_cell.angle_beta   90.00
_cell.angle_gamma   90.00
#
_symmetry.space_group_name_H-M   'P 1'
#
loop_
_entity.id
_entity.type
_entity.pdbx_description
1 polymer ?
#
loop_
_entity_poly.entity_id
_entity_poly.type
_entity_poly.pdbx_seq_one_letter_code
_entity_poly.pdbx_strand_id
1 'polypeptide(L)'
;MKKKRNILIIIAIIAIVAAIGSTMAAFVASTATQKDVSAARLGIKIVQNGGQTAKDVKSLDTAEDRKAGYQYAGMPGDTVSEKVAVKSDANSKDSYIRITINRSWTDKDGKKDFKLSPKEIGIERDNDSWLVAEDPEEPEVIYCYYTKKVSGDATTENVMDRFTILKDKVQENSNAYAGYSANITFEADAVQAEAGEKAMLAEWGIIPELDAAGNLTGYTEQ
;
A
#
# COMPACT_ATOMS: atom_id res chain seq x y z
N MET A 1 -5.60 -28.15 41.13
CA MET A 1 -4.55 -27.81 40.15
C MET A 1 -4.86 -28.58 38.87
N LYS A 2 -5.04 -28.07 37.65
CA LYS A 2 -5.05 -26.74 37.02
C LYS A 2 -6.17 -26.79 35.95
N LYS A 3 -7.05 -25.79 35.88
CA LYS A 3 -8.06 -25.67 34.81
C LYS A 3 -7.35 -25.29 33.51
N LYS A 4 -7.53 -26.09 32.45
CA LYS A 4 -7.10 -25.73 31.08
C LYS A 4 -8.09 -24.68 30.56
N ARG A 5 -7.61 -23.45 30.36
CA ARG A 5 -8.40 -22.34 29.80
C ARG A 5 -8.09 -22.31 28.31
N ASN A 6 -9.01 -22.80 27.49
CA ASN A 6 -8.94 -22.68 26.03
C ASN A 6 -9.11 -21.20 25.68
N ILE A 7 -8.03 -20.56 25.23
CA ILE A 7 -8.06 -19.19 24.71
C ILE A 7 -8.49 -19.28 23.25
N LEU A 8 -9.68 -18.75 22.96
CA LEU A 8 -10.19 -18.54 21.61
C LEU A 8 -9.44 -17.32 21.04
N ILE A 9 -8.60 -17.52 20.05
CA ILE A 9 -7.99 -16.43 19.27
C ILE A 9 -9.03 -16.03 18.23
N ILE A 10 -9.67 -14.88 18.44
CA ILE A 10 -10.58 -14.28 17.46
C ILE A 10 -9.70 -13.42 16.55
N ILE A 11 -9.38 -13.93 15.35
CA ILE A 11 -8.76 -13.14 14.28
C ILE A 11 -9.85 -12.23 13.73
N ALA A 12 -9.76 -10.93 14.01
CA ALA A 12 -10.63 -9.92 13.42
C ALA A 12 -10.08 -9.56 12.03
N ILE A 13 -10.51 -10.28 10.99
CA ILE A 13 -10.25 -9.90 9.59
C ILE A 13 -11.12 -8.67 9.29
N ILE A 14 -10.54 -7.48 9.38
CA ILE A 14 -11.17 -6.24 8.89
C ILE A 14 -10.88 -6.16 7.39
N ALA A 15 -11.78 -6.73 6.58
CA ALA A 15 -11.77 -6.51 5.13
C ALA A 15 -12.20 -5.06 4.86
N ILE A 16 -11.22 -4.16 4.67
CA ILE A 16 -11.49 -2.78 4.21
C ILE A 16 -11.89 -2.86 2.75
N VAL A 17 -13.20 -2.77 2.48
CA VAL A 17 -13.73 -2.54 1.14
C VAL A 17 -13.49 -1.07 0.79
N ALA A 18 -12.30 -0.75 0.28
CA ALA A 18 -12.05 0.53 -0.36
C ALA A 18 -12.67 0.50 -1.76
N ALA A 19 -13.99 0.66 -1.85
CA ALA A 19 -14.60 1.08 -3.08
C ALA A 19 -14.22 2.55 -3.28
N ILE A 20 -13.15 2.83 -4.04
CA ILE A 20 -12.89 4.18 -4.56
C ILE A 20 -13.88 4.41 -5.71
N GLY A 21 -15.16 4.42 -5.36
CA GLY A 21 -16.25 4.92 -6.18
C GLY A 21 -16.45 6.37 -5.79
N SER A 22 -16.14 7.28 -6.73
CA SER A 22 -16.44 8.71 -6.69
C SER A 22 -17.63 9.07 -5.78
N THR A 23 -17.36 9.56 -4.56
CA THR A 23 -18.39 10.21 -3.74
C THR A 23 -17.83 11.49 -3.15
N MET A 24 -18.46 12.61 -3.49
CA MET A 24 -18.14 13.93 -2.95
C MET A 24 -18.45 13.97 -1.45
N ALA A 25 -17.48 14.29 -0.60
CA ALA A 25 -17.72 14.52 0.82
C ALA A 25 -18.27 15.95 1.03
N ALA A 26 -19.50 16.05 1.50
CA ALA A 26 -20.08 17.29 2.00
C ALA A 26 -19.53 17.57 3.41
N PHE A 27 -19.01 18.79 3.61
CA PHE A 27 -18.56 19.28 4.91
C PHE A 27 -19.72 19.30 5.92
N VAL A 28 -19.54 18.64 7.07
CA VAL A 28 -20.31 18.93 8.28
C VAL A 28 -19.34 19.50 9.30
N ALA A 29 -19.44 20.80 9.54
CA ALA A 29 -18.79 21.46 10.65
C ALA A 29 -19.49 21.05 11.95
N SER A 30 -18.76 20.40 12.85
CA SER A 30 -19.20 20.17 14.22
C SER A 30 -18.16 20.73 15.19
N THR A 31 -18.53 21.85 15.82
CA THR A 31 -17.83 22.45 16.95
C THR A 31 -18.12 21.66 18.22
N ALA A 32 -17.09 21.10 18.87
CA ALA A 32 -17.02 20.93 20.32
C ALA A 32 -15.62 20.48 20.75
N THR A 33 -15.02 21.25 21.65
CA THR A 33 -13.70 21.09 22.27
C THR A 33 -13.39 19.65 22.71
N GLN A 34 -12.37 19.05 22.12
CA GLN A 34 -11.76 17.80 22.58
C GLN A 34 -10.25 17.94 22.39
N LYS A 35 -9.49 17.62 23.45
CA LYS A 35 -8.04 17.78 23.60
C LYS A 35 -7.25 17.75 22.28
N ASP A 36 -6.35 18.72 22.11
CA ASP A 36 -5.26 18.68 21.13
C ASP A 36 -4.32 17.49 21.42
N VAL A 37 -4.78 16.28 21.11
CA VAL A 37 -3.90 15.28 20.53
C VAL A 37 -4.05 15.53 19.04
N SER A 38 -3.32 16.53 18.54
CA SER A 38 -3.01 16.49 17.12
C SER A 38 -2.22 15.19 16.98
N ALA A 39 -2.86 14.13 16.49
CA ALA A 39 -2.16 13.10 15.77
C ALA A 39 -1.35 13.89 14.74
N ALA A 40 -0.06 14.11 15.04
CA ALA A 40 0.78 14.99 14.26
C ALA A 40 0.57 14.55 12.82
N ARG A 41 0.06 15.44 11.96
CA ARG A 41 -0.02 15.15 10.52
C ARG A 41 1.39 14.75 10.13
N LEU A 42 1.62 13.45 9.96
CA LEU A 42 2.87 12.94 9.47
C LEU A 42 2.86 13.36 8.01
N GLY A 43 3.57 14.46 7.75
CA GLY A 43 3.63 15.14 6.48
C GLY A 43 4.34 14.25 5.49
N ILE A 44 3.58 13.36 4.87
CA ILE A 44 4.01 12.47 3.81
C ILE A 44 2.94 12.47 2.72
N LYS A 45 3.40 12.29 1.49
CA LYS A 45 2.55 12.14 0.32
C LYS A 45 3.08 11.10 -0.63
N ILE A 46 2.19 10.42 -1.33
CA ILE A 46 2.55 9.58 -2.46
C ILE A 46 2.90 10.47 -3.65
N VAL A 47 3.95 10.09 -4.36
CA VAL A 47 4.36 10.69 -5.62
C VAL A 47 4.36 9.64 -6.73
N GLN A 48 3.63 9.93 -7.80
CA GLN A 48 3.55 9.13 -9.00
C GLN A 48 4.49 9.74 -10.04
N ASN A 49 5.66 9.12 -10.23
CA ASN A 49 6.76 9.65 -11.07
C ASN A 49 6.90 8.88 -12.40
N GLY A 50 5.84 8.19 -12.83
CA GLY A 50 5.81 7.46 -14.10
C GLY A 50 5.68 8.39 -15.29
N GLY A 51 6.53 8.18 -16.30
CA GLY A 51 6.24 8.68 -17.64
C GLY A 51 5.22 7.72 -18.24
N GLN A 52 4.00 8.19 -18.49
CA GLN A 52 2.91 7.39 -19.05
C GLN A 52 3.37 6.62 -20.29
N THR A 53 3.74 5.35 -20.08
CA THR A 53 4.27 4.49 -21.16
C THR A 53 3.14 3.84 -21.94
N ALA A 54 1.98 3.63 -21.30
CA ALA A 54 0.75 3.18 -21.93
C ALA A 54 -0.28 4.31 -21.92
N LYS A 55 -0.90 4.57 -23.08
CA LYS A 55 -1.80 5.71 -23.31
C LYS A 55 -3.09 5.68 -22.48
N ASP A 56 -3.49 4.52 -22.00
CA ASP A 56 -4.80 4.29 -21.38
C ASP A 56 -4.73 3.98 -19.87
N VAL A 57 -3.58 4.20 -19.25
CA VAL A 57 -3.44 4.06 -17.79
C VAL A 57 -4.08 5.28 -17.13
N LYS A 58 -5.05 5.02 -16.26
CA LYS A 58 -5.74 6.06 -15.49
C LYS A 58 -5.12 6.17 -14.11
N SER A 59 -4.73 7.37 -13.70
CA SER A 59 -4.43 7.62 -12.29
C SER A 59 -5.72 7.64 -11.47
N LEU A 60 -5.70 6.99 -10.32
CA LEU A 60 -6.76 7.03 -9.32
C LEU A 60 -6.35 8.02 -8.23
N ASP A 61 -6.39 9.30 -8.58
CA ASP A 61 -6.05 10.37 -7.64
C ASP A 61 -7.12 10.44 -6.55
N THR A 62 -6.67 10.63 -5.31
CA THR A 62 -7.58 10.83 -4.17
C THR A 62 -7.37 12.22 -3.58
N ALA A 63 -8.36 12.71 -2.82
CA ALA A 63 -8.20 13.95 -2.08
C ALA A 63 -7.20 13.84 -0.91
N GLU A 64 -6.74 12.62 -0.61
CA GLU A 64 -5.80 12.33 0.46
C GLU A 64 -4.40 12.14 -0.14
N ASP A 65 -3.46 13.01 0.23
CA ASP A 65 -2.08 12.96 -0.29
C ASP A 65 -1.36 11.62 -0.04
N ARG A 66 -1.86 10.80 0.88
CA ARG A 66 -1.33 9.48 1.27
C ARG A 66 -1.92 8.31 0.49
N LYS A 67 -2.83 8.56 -0.45
CA LYS A 67 -3.48 7.55 -1.26
C LYS A 67 -3.39 7.88 -2.73
N ALA A 68 -3.06 6.89 -3.54
CA ALA A 68 -3.01 6.98 -4.98
C ALA A 68 -3.34 5.63 -5.60
N GLY A 69 -3.44 5.57 -6.93
CA GLY A 69 -3.58 4.30 -7.62
C GLY A 69 -3.53 4.41 -9.12
N TYR A 70 -3.63 3.25 -9.77
CA TYR A 70 -3.70 3.11 -11.20
C TYR A 70 -4.81 2.14 -11.57
N GLN A 71 -5.48 2.43 -12.68
CA GLN A 71 -6.37 1.50 -13.37
C GLN A 71 -5.90 1.33 -14.81
N TYR A 72 -5.81 0.07 -15.26
CA TYR A 72 -5.39 -0.23 -16.63
C TYR A 72 -6.10 -1.46 -17.19
N ALA A 73 -6.75 -1.29 -18.35
CA ALA A 73 -7.34 -2.37 -19.14
C ALA A 73 -6.32 -2.84 -20.19
N GLY A 74 -5.28 -3.53 -19.73
CA GLY A 74 -4.18 -4.02 -20.58
C GLY A 74 -4.41 -5.40 -21.17
N MET A 75 -3.58 -5.74 -22.15
CA MET A 75 -3.45 -7.09 -22.69
C MET A 75 -2.51 -7.94 -21.83
N PRO A 76 -2.67 -9.28 -21.84
CA PRO A 76 -1.71 -10.19 -21.22
C PRO A 76 -0.27 -9.93 -21.70
N GLY A 77 0.65 -9.80 -20.76
CA GLY A 77 2.06 -9.50 -21.01
C GLY A 77 2.38 -8.00 -21.09
N ASP A 78 1.38 -7.11 -21.07
CA ASP A 78 1.65 -5.67 -21.04
C ASP A 78 2.40 -5.30 -19.75
N THR A 79 3.51 -4.58 -19.92
CA THR A 79 4.28 -3.98 -18.82
C THR A 79 4.14 -2.47 -18.88
N VAL A 80 3.68 -1.88 -17.78
CA VAL A 80 3.43 -0.45 -17.65
C VAL A 80 4.42 0.16 -16.67
N SER A 81 5.21 1.13 -17.13
CA SER A 81 6.23 1.82 -16.32
C SER A 81 5.65 3.02 -15.57
N GLU A 82 4.81 2.72 -14.59
CA GLU A 82 4.32 3.70 -13.61
C GLU A 82 5.08 3.58 -12.30
N LYS A 83 5.63 4.69 -11.82
CA LYS A 83 6.51 4.72 -10.65
C LYS A 83 5.81 5.31 -9.44
N VAL A 84 5.98 4.70 -8.27
CA VAL A 84 5.39 5.18 -7.01
C VAL A 84 6.46 5.27 -5.94
N ALA A 85 6.52 6.40 -5.25
CA ALA A 85 7.35 6.62 -4.07
C ALA A 85 6.59 7.46 -3.04
N VAL A 86 7.18 7.67 -1.86
CA VAL A 86 6.65 8.56 -0.82
C VAL A 86 7.61 9.71 -0.60
N LYS A 87 7.09 10.94 -0.61
CA LYS A 87 7.83 12.14 -0.25
C LYS A 87 7.41 12.62 1.13
N SER A 88 8.38 12.93 1.98
CA SER A 88 8.16 13.62 3.25
C SER A 88 8.12 15.13 3.06
N ASP A 89 7.27 15.81 3.83
CA ASP A 89 7.20 17.27 3.87
C ASP A 89 8.49 17.86 4.47
N ALA A 90 8.81 19.09 4.10
CA ALA A 90 10.09 19.71 4.42
C ALA A 90 10.39 19.81 5.93
N ASN A 91 9.35 19.95 6.76
CA ASN A 91 9.47 20.14 8.21
C ASN A 91 9.16 18.88 9.03
N SER A 92 9.03 17.72 8.37
CA SER A 92 8.78 16.45 9.04
C SER A 92 10.00 15.97 9.82
N LYS A 93 9.75 15.31 10.96
CA LYS A 93 10.76 14.53 11.68
C LYS A 93 11.07 13.26 10.92
N ASP A 94 12.26 12.71 11.17
CA ASP A 94 12.63 11.38 10.67
C ASP A 94 11.54 10.36 10.98
N SER A 95 11.17 9.58 9.98
CA SER A 95 10.08 8.62 10.08
C SER A 95 10.42 7.31 9.36
N TYR A 96 9.82 6.22 9.82
CA TYR A 96 9.74 4.98 9.06
C TYR A 96 8.46 5.02 8.23
N ILE A 97 8.51 4.47 7.02
CA ILE A 97 7.40 4.48 6.06
C ILE A 97 6.96 3.04 5.77
N ARG A 98 5.65 2.82 5.78
CA ARG A 98 5.00 1.62 5.26
C ARG A 98 4.10 2.03 4.08
N ILE A 99 4.06 1.21 3.05
CA ILE A 99 3.05 1.31 1.99
C ILE A 99 2.27 0.00 1.95
N THR A 100 0.95 0.11 1.97
CA THR A 100 0.04 -0.99 1.67
C THR A 100 -0.35 -0.87 0.20
N ILE A 101 0.01 -1.87 -0.60
CA ILE A 101 -0.43 -1.99 -1.99
C ILE A 101 -1.62 -2.95 -2.01
N ASN A 102 -2.73 -2.55 -2.62
CA ASN A 102 -3.83 -3.45 -2.96
C ASN A 102 -3.89 -3.64 -4.47
N ARG A 103 -4.02 -4.88 -4.94
CA ARG A 103 -4.19 -5.19 -6.36
C ARG A 103 -5.43 -6.04 -6.58
N SER A 104 -6.27 -5.67 -7.54
CA SER A 104 -7.52 -6.38 -7.83
C SER A 104 -7.97 -6.19 -9.28
N TRP A 105 -8.90 -7.03 -9.72
CA TRP A 105 -9.54 -6.92 -11.02
C TRP A 105 -10.95 -6.36 -10.85
N THR A 106 -11.31 -5.38 -11.69
CA THR A 106 -12.69 -4.86 -11.76
C THR A 106 -13.27 -5.04 -13.14
N ASP A 107 -14.56 -5.33 -13.21
CA ASP A 107 -15.30 -5.35 -14.47
C ASP A 107 -15.49 -3.93 -15.04
N LYS A 108 -16.16 -3.86 -16.20
CA LYS A 108 -16.50 -2.60 -16.88
C LYS A 108 -17.35 -1.62 -16.05
N ASP A 109 -18.05 -2.11 -15.03
CA ASP A 109 -18.91 -1.31 -14.15
C ASP A 109 -18.14 -0.87 -12.88
N GLY A 110 -16.83 -1.19 -12.81
CA GLY A 110 -15.96 -0.88 -11.67
C GLY A 110 -16.14 -1.82 -10.49
N LYS A 111 -16.87 -2.94 -10.65
CA LYS A 111 -17.09 -3.90 -9.58
C LYS A 111 -15.95 -4.90 -9.52
N LYS A 112 -15.39 -5.06 -8.32
CA LYS A 112 -14.34 -6.04 -8.04
C LYS A 112 -14.83 -7.48 -8.25
N ASP A 113 -14.04 -8.30 -8.93
CA ASP A 113 -14.25 -9.75 -9.05
C ASP A 113 -13.25 -10.51 -8.17
N PHE A 114 -13.77 -11.24 -7.19
CA PHE A 114 -13.01 -12.03 -6.23
C PHE A 114 -12.59 -13.42 -6.77
N LYS A 115 -13.09 -13.82 -7.94
CA LYS A 115 -12.72 -15.10 -8.59
C LYS A 115 -11.43 -14.97 -9.39
N LEU A 116 -11.10 -13.76 -9.85
CA LEU A 116 -9.89 -13.48 -10.60
C LEU A 116 -8.72 -13.28 -9.64
N SER A 117 -7.59 -13.91 -9.97
CA SER A 117 -6.45 -13.90 -9.06
C SER A 117 -5.74 -12.55 -9.10
N PRO A 118 -5.58 -11.86 -7.96
CA PRO A 118 -4.82 -10.61 -7.89
C PRO A 118 -3.32 -10.82 -8.15
N LYS A 119 -2.78 -12.05 -7.93
CA LYS A 119 -1.37 -12.39 -8.23
C LYS A 119 -1.00 -12.18 -9.70
N GLU A 120 -1.99 -12.21 -10.59
CA GLU A 120 -1.77 -11.97 -12.02
C GLU A 120 -1.45 -10.51 -12.35
N ILE A 121 -1.60 -9.59 -11.40
CA ILE A 121 -1.09 -8.23 -11.48
C ILE A 121 0.30 -8.22 -10.83
N GLY A 122 1.33 -8.31 -11.66
CA GLY A 122 2.72 -8.29 -11.21
C GLY A 122 3.11 -6.89 -10.77
N ILE A 123 3.70 -6.75 -9.58
CA ILE A 123 4.29 -5.50 -9.09
C ILE A 123 5.81 -5.68 -9.10
N GLU A 124 6.53 -4.77 -9.73
CA GLU A 124 7.98 -4.87 -9.92
C GLU A 124 8.69 -3.59 -9.47
N ARG A 125 9.91 -3.76 -8.97
CA ARG A 125 10.75 -2.72 -8.38
C ARG A 125 12.21 -2.99 -8.72
N ASP A 126 12.98 -1.93 -8.95
CA ASP A 126 14.38 -1.99 -9.39
C ASP A 126 15.38 -1.80 -8.24
N ASN A 127 14.91 -1.93 -7.00
CA ASN A 127 15.71 -1.74 -5.79
C ASN A 127 15.32 -2.74 -4.71
N ASP A 128 16.16 -2.84 -3.68
CA ASP A 128 16.01 -3.67 -2.48
C ASP A 128 15.77 -2.84 -1.21
N SER A 129 15.43 -1.55 -1.34
CA SER A 129 15.22 -0.66 -0.19
C SER A 129 13.89 -0.89 0.55
N TRP A 130 13.12 -1.92 0.20
CA TRP A 130 11.83 -2.26 0.83
C TRP A 130 11.84 -3.71 1.30
N LEU A 131 11.45 -3.93 2.56
CA LEU A 131 11.03 -5.26 3.02
C LEU A 131 9.59 -5.49 2.55
N VAL A 132 9.38 -6.51 1.72
CA VAL A 132 8.09 -6.79 1.07
C VAL A 132 7.47 -8.04 1.69
N ALA A 133 6.25 -7.88 2.20
CA ALA A 133 5.42 -8.94 2.74
C ALA A 133 4.27 -9.23 1.76
N GLU A 134 4.22 -10.45 1.25
CA GLU A 134 3.08 -10.97 0.49
C GLU A 134 2.58 -12.23 1.18
N ASP A 135 1.34 -12.21 1.68
CA ASP A 135 0.69 -13.41 2.18
C ASP A 135 0.16 -14.22 0.98
N PRO A 136 0.58 -15.49 0.79
CA PRO A 136 0.05 -16.34 -0.27
C PRO A 136 -1.46 -16.54 -0.22
N GLU A 137 -2.08 -16.46 0.96
CA GLU A 137 -3.52 -16.59 1.24
C GLU A 137 -4.27 -15.26 1.08
N GLU A 138 -3.61 -14.12 1.26
CA GLU A 138 -4.16 -12.77 1.00
C GLU A 138 -3.39 -12.00 -0.09
N PRO A 139 -3.31 -12.53 -1.32
CA PRO A 139 -2.43 -11.99 -2.36
C PRO A 139 -2.83 -10.64 -2.95
N GLU A 140 -3.99 -10.14 -2.55
CA GLU A 140 -4.44 -8.79 -2.90
C GLU A 140 -3.62 -7.72 -2.18
N VAL A 141 -3.19 -8.00 -0.94
CA VAL A 141 -2.52 -7.02 -0.08
C VAL A 141 -1.03 -7.30 -0.04
N ILE A 142 -0.23 -6.26 -0.25
CA ILE A 142 1.23 -6.32 -0.14
C ILE A 142 1.68 -5.21 0.81
N TYR A 143 2.36 -5.58 1.88
CA TYR A 143 2.98 -4.61 2.78
C TYR A 143 4.43 -4.37 2.37
N CYS A 144 4.81 -3.10 2.22
CA CYS A 144 6.17 -2.69 1.89
C CYS A 144 6.69 -1.76 2.98
N TYR A 145 7.76 -2.14 3.67
CA TYR A 145 8.38 -1.32 4.72
C TYR A 145 9.70 -0.76 4.20
N TYR A 146 9.82 0.57 4.18
CA TYR A 146 11.06 1.20 3.71
C TYR A 146 12.17 0.96 4.72
N THR A 147 13.31 0.46 4.24
CA THR A 147 14.42 0.00 5.08
C THR A 147 15.14 1.14 5.79
N LYS A 148 15.07 2.38 5.27
CA LYS A 148 15.79 3.53 5.80
C LYS A 148 14.83 4.50 6.48
N LYS A 149 15.34 5.31 7.43
CA LYS A 149 14.60 6.48 7.91
C LYS A 149 14.45 7.50 6.79
N VAL A 150 13.29 8.15 6.73
CA VAL A 150 12.99 9.23 5.79
C VAL A 150 12.96 10.55 6.55
N SER A 151 13.94 11.41 6.28
CA SER A 151 14.01 12.76 6.80
C SER A 151 13.06 13.71 6.08
N GLY A 152 12.79 14.88 6.67
CA GLY A 152 12.01 15.93 6.03
C GLY A 152 12.54 16.32 4.64
N ASP A 153 11.62 16.60 3.72
CA ASP A 153 11.85 16.86 2.29
C ASP A 153 12.42 15.69 1.45
N ALA A 154 12.81 14.57 2.07
CA ALA A 154 13.33 13.41 1.36
C ALA A 154 12.22 12.60 0.65
N THR A 155 12.60 11.92 -0.41
CA THR A 155 11.74 10.97 -1.13
C THR A 155 12.34 9.57 -1.00
N THR A 156 11.50 8.57 -0.77
CA THR A 156 11.92 7.17 -0.78
C THR A 156 12.38 6.74 -2.17
N GLU A 157 13.10 5.63 -2.25
CA GLU A 157 13.16 4.88 -3.50
C GLU A 157 11.76 4.36 -3.89
N ASN A 158 11.60 3.97 -5.15
CA ASN A 158 10.30 3.56 -5.66
C ASN A 158 9.85 2.26 -4.99
N VAL A 159 8.62 2.24 -4.47
CA VAL A 159 7.96 1.01 -4.02
C VAL A 159 7.46 0.18 -5.21
N MET A 160 7.25 0.83 -6.35
CA MET A 160 6.91 0.21 -7.63
C MET A 160 7.57 1.02 -8.75
N ASP A 161 8.25 0.33 -9.66
CA ASP A 161 8.80 0.92 -10.89
C ASP A 161 7.94 0.60 -12.13
N ARG A 162 7.25 -0.54 -12.09
CA ARG A 162 6.33 -1.00 -13.13
C ARG A 162 5.35 -2.04 -12.60
N PHE A 163 4.27 -2.27 -13.34
CA PHE A 163 3.39 -3.41 -13.14
C PHE A 163 3.12 -4.15 -14.45
N THR A 164 2.80 -5.44 -14.35
CA THR A 164 2.62 -6.33 -15.51
C THR A 164 1.28 -7.06 -15.44
N ILE A 165 0.58 -7.15 -16.56
CA ILE A 165 -0.73 -7.79 -16.71
C ILE A 165 -0.55 -9.28 -17.06
N LEU A 166 -1.15 -10.17 -16.28
CA LEU A 166 -1.05 -11.64 -16.41
C LEU A 166 0.39 -12.14 -16.49
N LYS A 167 1.25 -11.65 -15.59
CA LYS A 167 2.70 -11.89 -15.58
C LYS A 167 3.06 -13.38 -15.79
N ASP A 168 2.37 -14.28 -15.09
CA ASP A 168 2.67 -15.71 -15.10
C ASP A 168 1.76 -16.53 -16.03
N LYS A 169 0.77 -15.90 -16.67
CA LYS A 169 -0.30 -16.57 -17.44
C LYS A 169 -0.50 -16.04 -18.85
N VAL A 170 0.52 -15.41 -19.42
CA VAL A 170 0.47 -14.91 -20.82
C VAL A 170 0.03 -16.00 -21.81
N GLN A 171 0.36 -17.28 -21.56
CA GLN A 171 0.02 -18.40 -22.44
C GLN A 171 -1.21 -19.24 -21.99
N GLU A 172 -1.76 -19.00 -20.80
CA GLU A 172 -2.84 -19.81 -20.22
C GLU A 172 -4.05 -18.93 -19.86
N ASN A 173 -5.08 -18.95 -20.71
CA ASN A 173 -6.40 -18.37 -20.47
C ASN A 173 -6.49 -16.83 -20.24
N SER A 174 -5.96 -16.06 -21.18
CA SER A 174 -6.21 -14.60 -21.26
C SER A 174 -7.69 -14.21 -21.31
N ASN A 175 -8.57 -15.05 -21.87
CA ASN A 175 -9.99 -14.74 -22.02
C ASN A 175 -10.74 -14.60 -20.68
N ALA A 176 -10.28 -15.23 -19.59
CA ALA A 176 -10.92 -15.10 -18.28
C ALA A 176 -10.85 -13.66 -17.73
N TYR A 177 -9.85 -12.89 -18.18
CA TYR A 177 -9.61 -11.50 -17.79
C TYR A 177 -10.10 -10.51 -18.86
N ALA A 178 -10.72 -10.99 -19.94
CA ALA A 178 -11.23 -10.13 -20.99
C ALA A 178 -12.33 -9.20 -20.46
N GLY A 179 -12.19 -7.90 -20.74
CA GLY A 179 -13.14 -6.88 -20.26
C GLY A 179 -12.93 -6.44 -18.81
N TYR A 180 -11.90 -6.95 -18.13
CA TYR A 180 -11.49 -6.49 -16.80
C TYR A 180 -10.37 -5.46 -16.89
N SER A 181 -10.29 -4.61 -15.86
CA SER A 181 -9.16 -3.70 -15.63
C SER A 181 -8.41 -4.13 -14.38
N ALA A 182 -7.08 -4.08 -14.43
CA ALA A 182 -6.24 -4.14 -13.25
C ALA A 182 -6.41 -2.83 -12.47
N ASN A 183 -6.59 -2.93 -11.16
CA ASN A 183 -6.63 -1.80 -10.24
C ASN A 183 -5.57 -2.02 -9.18
N ILE A 184 -4.70 -1.03 -9.02
CA ILE A 184 -3.62 -1.04 -8.04
C ILE A 184 -3.77 0.23 -7.21
N THR A 185 -3.92 0.10 -5.89
CA THR A 185 -4.00 1.25 -4.99
C THR A 185 -2.88 1.19 -3.96
N PHE A 186 -2.48 2.36 -3.51
CA PHE A 186 -1.39 2.57 -2.57
C PHE A 186 -1.91 3.39 -1.40
N GLU A 187 -1.59 2.98 -0.18
CA GLU A 187 -1.83 3.75 1.03
C GLU A 187 -0.53 3.84 1.82
N ALA A 188 -0.07 5.06 2.07
CA ALA A 188 1.18 5.33 2.76
C ALA A 188 0.94 5.66 4.24
N ASP A 189 1.70 5.00 5.10
CA ASP A 189 1.77 5.24 6.52
C ASP A 189 3.17 5.60 6.98
N ALA A 190 3.23 6.37 8.07
CA ALA A 190 4.47 6.76 8.69
C ALA A 190 4.39 6.58 10.21
N VAL A 191 5.54 6.35 10.84
CA VAL A 191 5.72 6.48 12.29
C VAL A 191 7.02 7.22 12.57
N GLN A 192 7.04 8.06 13.61
CA GLN A 192 8.26 8.83 13.94
C GLN A 192 9.38 7.91 14.41
N ALA A 193 10.61 8.20 13.98
CA ALA A 193 11.76 7.34 14.26
C ALA A 193 12.18 7.32 15.75
N GLU A 194 11.95 8.40 16.50
CA GLU A 194 12.34 8.52 17.93
C GLU A 194 11.68 7.45 18.82
N ALA A 195 10.43 7.07 18.50
CA ALA A 195 9.70 6.00 19.16
C ALA A 195 9.39 4.84 18.19
N GLY A 196 10.23 4.67 17.16
CA GLY A 196 9.95 3.85 15.98
C GLY A 196 9.53 2.42 16.33
N GLU A 197 10.30 1.70 17.15
CA GLU A 197 10.00 0.30 17.47
C GLU A 197 8.62 0.11 18.13
N LYS A 198 8.30 0.97 19.11
CA LYS A 198 7.00 0.93 19.81
C LYS A 198 5.86 1.35 18.89
N ALA A 199 6.09 2.36 18.05
CA ALA A 199 5.09 2.84 17.11
C ALA A 199 4.82 1.82 15.99
N MET A 200 5.86 1.15 15.46
CA MET A 200 5.70 0.07 14.48
C MET A 200 4.92 -1.10 15.06
N LEU A 201 5.16 -1.47 16.33
CA LEU A 201 4.36 -2.48 16.99
C LEU A 201 2.89 -2.05 17.17
N ALA A 202 2.66 -0.82 17.61
CA ALA A 202 1.32 -0.32 17.90
C ALA A 202 0.47 -0.07 16.64
N GLU A 203 1.08 0.52 15.60
CA GLU A 203 0.38 0.95 14.38
C GLU A 203 0.42 -0.11 13.29
N TRP A 204 1.49 -0.90 13.21
CA TRP A 204 1.70 -1.88 12.14
C TRP A 204 1.71 -3.32 12.59
N GLY A 205 1.68 -3.60 13.90
CA GLY A 205 1.68 -4.96 14.44
C GLY A 205 2.99 -5.71 14.26
N ILE A 206 4.10 -5.00 14.00
CA ILE A 206 5.41 -5.62 13.77
C ILE A 206 6.41 -5.27 14.87
N ILE A 207 7.27 -6.24 15.19
CA ILE A 207 8.48 -6.03 15.98
C ILE A 207 9.64 -5.88 14.99
N PRO A 208 10.20 -4.67 14.80
CA PRO A 208 11.24 -4.44 13.81
C PRO A 208 12.62 -4.91 14.29
N GLU A 209 13.45 -5.37 13.35
CA GLU A 209 14.87 -5.65 13.55
C GLU A 209 15.69 -4.52 12.93
N LEU A 210 16.36 -3.72 13.78
CA LEU A 210 17.12 -2.55 13.36
C LEU A 210 18.64 -2.79 13.44
N ASP A 211 19.37 -2.30 12.44
CA ASP A 211 20.84 -2.25 12.50
C ASP A 211 21.35 -1.10 13.40
N ALA A 212 22.68 -0.99 13.56
CA ALA A 212 23.31 0.04 14.38
C ALA A 212 23.06 1.48 13.87
N ALA A 213 22.70 1.66 12.60
CA ALA A 213 22.33 2.95 12.02
C ALA A 213 20.83 3.27 12.16
N GLY A 214 20.04 2.31 12.64
CA GLY A 214 18.59 2.37 12.74
C GLY A 214 17.90 2.14 11.40
N ASN A 215 18.48 1.35 10.50
CA ASN A 215 17.80 0.85 9.32
C ASN A 215 17.07 -0.45 9.65
N LEU A 216 15.87 -0.60 9.09
CA LEU A 216 15.08 -1.82 9.18
C LEU A 216 15.69 -2.91 8.28
N THR A 217 16.04 -4.03 8.90
CA THR A 217 16.68 -5.19 8.26
C THR A 217 15.80 -6.44 8.24
N GLY A 218 14.79 -6.48 9.11
CA GLY A 218 13.84 -7.57 9.25
C GLY A 218 12.71 -7.15 10.18
N TYR A 219 11.72 -8.03 10.37
CA TYR A 219 10.67 -7.85 11.37
C TYR A 219 10.02 -9.20 11.71
N THR A 220 9.34 -9.26 12.85
CA THR A 220 8.46 -10.36 13.24
C THR A 220 7.05 -9.83 13.46
N GLU A 221 6.05 -10.56 12.97
CA GLU A 221 4.62 -10.23 13.19
C GLU A 221 4.16 -10.70 14.58
N GLN A 222 3.20 -9.98 15.16
CA GLN A 222 2.61 -10.32 16.47
C GLN A 222 1.43 -11.30 16.38
#